data_AF-N6Y7J6-F1
#
_entry.id   AF-N6Y7J6-F1
#
_cell.length_a   1.000
_cell.length_b   1.000
_cell.length_c   1.000
_cell.angle_alpha   90.00
_cell.angle_beta   90.00
_cell.angle_gamma   90.00
#
_symmetry.space_group_name_H-M   'P 1'
#
loop_
_entity.id
_entity.type
_entity.pdbx_description
1 polymer ?
#
loop_
_entity_poly.entity_id
_entity_poly.type
_entity_poly.pdbx_seq_one_letter_code
_entity_poly.pdbx_strand_id
1 'polypeptide(L)'
;MEGCDGLPAAILYGLLLRSAENMPRRKSPRIHVPNAYSEWEIVRSALFSLLLVAYAGYSVFVGEAFVPGRHQGGMSMTGIALAFGIAGMLCGAANLVALIVDHFDRRDNEAMYRRFRFRTQVAGWTLFLGGMLIEMSD
;
A
#
# COMPACT_ATOMS: atom_id res chain seq x y z
N MET A 1 44.59 -19.07 50.74
CA MET A 1 43.74 -17.87 50.81
C MET A 1 44.62 -16.70 50.42
N GLU A 2 44.78 -16.44 49.13
CA GLU A 2 45.53 -15.27 48.65
C GLU A 2 44.54 -14.33 47.95
N GLY A 3 44.48 -13.13 48.51
CA GLY A 3 43.57 -12.05 48.16
C GLY A 3 43.89 -11.48 46.78
N CYS A 4 42.82 -11.19 46.05
CA CYS A 4 42.85 -10.63 44.71
C CYS A 4 43.11 -9.12 44.79
N ASP A 5 44.36 -8.73 45.07
CA ASP A 5 44.76 -7.33 45.22
C ASP A 5 45.46 -6.84 43.95
N GLY A 6 44.85 -5.89 43.25
CA GLY A 6 45.61 -4.92 42.46
C GLY A 6 45.55 -5.02 40.93
N LEU A 7 44.38 -5.25 40.34
CA LEU A 7 44.16 -4.72 38.99
C LEU A 7 44.06 -3.19 39.10
N PRO A 8 44.99 -2.40 38.52
CA PRO A 8 44.94 -0.95 38.61
C PRO A 8 43.60 -0.47 38.06
N ALA A 9 42.96 0.47 38.78
CA ALA A 9 41.62 0.96 38.46
C ALA A 9 41.48 1.39 36.99
N ALA A 10 42.57 1.87 36.37
CA ALA A 10 42.65 2.21 34.95
C ALA A 10 42.36 1.03 34.00
N ILE A 11 42.80 -0.20 34.33
CA ILE A 11 42.54 -1.39 33.52
C ILE A 11 41.09 -1.82 33.67
N LEU A 12 40.54 -1.82 34.90
CA LEU A 12 39.11 -2.09 35.12
C LEU A 12 38.23 -1.07 34.40
N TYR A 13 38.58 0.21 34.45
CA TYR A 13 37.85 1.27 33.76
C TYR A 13 37.94 1.14 32.24
N GLY A 14 39.13 0.85 31.70
CA GLY A 14 39.33 0.59 30.28
C GLY A 14 38.55 -0.63 29.78
N LEU A 15 38.48 -1.69 30.58
CA LEU A 15 37.75 -2.92 30.23
C LEU A 15 36.23 -2.74 30.32
N LEU A 16 35.74 -1.96 31.29
CA LEU A 16 34.34 -1.56 31.40
C LEU A 16 33.91 -0.64 30.25
N LEU A 17 34.71 0.36 29.89
CA LEU A 17 34.42 1.24 28.75
C LEU A 17 34.41 0.45 27.44
N ARG A 18 35.35 -0.47 27.25
CA ARG A 18 35.40 -1.34 26.07
C ARG A 18 34.22 -2.33 26.03
N SER A 19 33.76 -2.79 27.19
CA SER A 19 32.54 -3.59 27.28
C SER A 19 31.28 -2.78 26.99
N ALA A 20 31.25 -1.49 27.36
CA ALA A 20 30.14 -0.58 27.09
C ALA A 20 30.06 -0.20 25.60
N GLU A 21 31.20 -0.01 24.93
CA GLU A 21 31.26 0.21 23.47
C GLU A 21 30.77 -1.00 22.68
N ASN A 22 31.05 -2.22 23.16
CA ASN A 22 30.64 -3.46 22.52
C ASN A 22 29.23 -3.92 22.90
N MET A 23 28.50 -3.17 23.72
CA MET A 23 27.11 -3.51 23.97
C MET A 23 26.29 -3.25 22.70
N PRO A 24 25.54 -4.24 22.19
CA PRO A 24 24.66 -4.02 21.06
C PRO A 24 23.69 -2.91 21.46
N ARG A 25 23.65 -1.81 20.70
CA ARG A 25 22.67 -0.74 20.93
C ARG A 25 21.29 -1.37 20.97
N ARG A 26 20.70 -1.45 22.16
CA ARG A 26 19.35 -1.94 22.36
C ARG A 26 18.45 -0.99 21.56
N LYS A 27 17.91 -1.44 20.42
CA LYS A 27 16.93 -0.65 19.67
C LYS A 27 15.82 -0.33 20.66
N SER A 28 15.62 0.96 20.93
CA SER A 28 14.50 1.40 21.72
C SER A 28 13.23 0.81 21.09
N PRO A 29 12.28 0.27 21.87
CA PRO A 29 10.99 -0.13 21.32
C PRO A 29 10.42 1.10 20.62
N ARG A 30 10.34 1.05 19.28
CA ARG A 30 9.77 2.15 18.51
C ARG A 30 8.30 2.20 18.90
N ILE A 31 7.88 3.29 19.52
CA ILE A 31 6.46 3.56 19.74
C ILE A 31 5.86 3.69 18.33
N HIS A 32 5.10 2.69 17.93
CA HIS A 32 4.38 2.71 16.66
C HIS A 32 3.34 3.81 16.74
N VAL A 33 3.51 4.85 15.92
CA VAL A 33 2.52 5.92 15.73
C VAL A 33 1.71 5.49 14.51
N PRO A 34 0.42 5.15 14.68
CA PRO A 34 -0.42 4.76 13.56
C PRO A 34 -0.44 5.82 12.48
N ASN A 35 -0.58 5.38 11.24
CA ASN A 35 -0.64 6.28 10.10
C ASN A 35 -1.91 7.14 10.16
N ALA A 36 -1.74 8.45 10.38
CA ALA A 36 -2.84 9.39 10.47
C ALA A 36 -3.20 9.91 9.08
N TYR A 37 -4.06 9.19 8.37
CA TYR A 37 -4.75 9.72 7.20
C TYR A 37 -5.81 10.74 7.63
N SER A 38 -6.06 11.74 6.81
CA SER A 38 -7.17 12.67 7.08
C SER A 38 -8.50 11.95 6.90
N GLU A 39 -9.48 12.29 7.74
CA GLU A 39 -10.85 11.76 7.65
C GLU A 39 -11.43 11.94 6.24
N TRP A 40 -11.08 13.05 5.59
CA TRP A 40 -11.53 13.38 4.25
C TRP A 40 -10.92 12.51 3.14
N GLU A 41 -9.71 11.99 3.31
CA GLU A 41 -9.12 11.04 2.36
C GLU A 41 -9.78 9.68 2.44
N ILE A 42 -10.16 9.25 3.64
CA ILE A 42 -10.85 7.98 3.89
C ILE A 42 -12.25 8.03 3.29
N VAL A 43 -13.01 9.09 3.56
CA VAL A 43 -14.35 9.28 3.01
C VAL A 43 -14.32 9.32 1.48
N ARG A 44 -13.38 10.07 0.89
CA ARG A 44 -13.22 10.11 -0.58
C ARG A 44 -12.86 8.74 -1.14
N SER A 45 -11.93 8.04 -0.50
CA SER A 45 -11.50 6.70 -0.92
C SER A 45 -12.64 5.68 -0.83
N ALA A 46 -13.48 5.77 0.22
CA ALA A 46 -14.66 4.93 0.40
C ALA A 46 -15.73 5.22 -0.66
N LEU A 47 -15.99 6.50 -0.94
CA LEU A 47 -16.93 6.91 -1.98
C LEU A 47 -16.45 6.44 -3.37
N PHE A 48 -15.18 6.69 -3.72
CA PHE A 48 -14.63 6.28 -5.01
C PHE A 48 -14.57 4.77 -5.18
N SER A 49 -14.21 4.02 -4.14
CA SER A 49 -14.20 2.55 -4.22
C SER A 49 -15.61 1.99 -4.44
N LEU A 50 -16.60 2.55 -3.75
CA LEU A 50 -18.01 2.17 -3.93
C LEU A 50 -18.49 2.48 -5.35
N LEU A 51 -18.18 3.68 -5.86
CA LEU A 51 -18.54 4.07 -7.22
C LEU A 51 -17.87 3.17 -8.27
N LEU A 52 -16.59 2.82 -8.07
CA LEU A 52 -15.87 1.89 -8.95
C LEU A 52 -16.52 0.51 -8.99
N VAL A 53 -16.86 -0.06 -7.84
CA VAL A 53 -17.52 -1.38 -7.77
C VAL A 53 -18.92 -1.33 -8.36
N ALA A 54 -19.70 -0.29 -8.05
CA ALA A 54 -21.03 -0.10 -8.60
C ALA A 54 -20.99 0.06 -10.13
N TYR A 55 -20.05 0.85 -10.64
CA TYR A 55 -19.88 1.05 -12.06
C TYR A 55 -19.39 -0.22 -12.77
N ALA A 56 -18.42 -0.93 -12.20
CA ALA A 56 -17.98 -2.22 -12.74
C ALA A 56 -19.12 -3.24 -12.78
N GLY A 57 -19.95 -3.30 -11.74
CA GLY A 57 -21.16 -4.13 -11.72
C GLY A 57 -22.16 -3.72 -12.81
N TYR A 58 -22.45 -2.42 -12.92
CA TYR A 58 -23.32 -1.89 -13.97
C TYR A 58 -22.80 -2.23 -15.38
N SER A 59 -21.50 -2.09 -15.64
CA SER A 59 -20.88 -2.43 -16.92
C SER A 59 -21.00 -3.92 -17.26
N VAL A 60 -20.96 -4.82 -16.25
CA VAL A 60 -21.23 -6.25 -16.47
C VAL A 60 -22.69 -6.47 -16.88
N PHE A 61 -23.64 -5.77 -16.27
CA PHE A 61 -25.07 -5.90 -16.60
C PHE A 61 -25.41 -5.37 -17.99
N VAL A 62 -24.81 -4.25 -18.40
CA VAL A 62 -25.03 -3.65 -19.72
C VAL A 62 -24.23 -4.37 -20.80
N GLY A 63 -23.09 -4.97 -20.45
CA GLY A 63 -22.16 -5.59 -21.40
C GLY A 63 -21.24 -4.59 -22.10
N GLU A 64 -21.15 -3.36 -21.58
CA GLU A 64 -20.35 -2.27 -22.13
C GLU A 64 -19.88 -1.35 -20.99
N ALA A 65 -18.65 -0.84 -21.09
CA ALA A 65 -18.13 0.19 -20.19
C ALA A 65 -17.77 1.44 -20.98
N PHE A 66 -18.46 2.55 -20.69
CA PHE A 66 -18.19 3.83 -21.31
C PHE A 66 -17.12 4.60 -20.53
N VAL A 67 -16.03 4.98 -21.19
CA VAL A 67 -14.99 5.83 -20.63
C VAL A 67 -15.04 7.19 -21.33
N PRO A 68 -15.49 8.26 -20.65
CA PRO A 68 -15.55 9.58 -21.27
C PRO A 68 -14.14 10.07 -21.60
N GLY A 69 -13.91 10.33 -22.89
CA GLY A 69 -12.65 10.80 -23.43
C GLY A 69 -12.64 12.32 -23.55
N ARG A 70 -11.48 12.94 -23.28
CA ARG A 70 -11.33 14.40 -23.27
C ARG A 70 -11.49 15.07 -24.64
N HIS A 71 -11.38 14.33 -25.76
CA HIS A 71 -11.36 14.91 -27.11
C HIS A 71 -12.29 14.28 -28.16
N GLN A 72 -12.74 13.03 -28.03
CA GLN A 72 -13.50 12.35 -29.10
C GLN A 72 -14.66 11.51 -28.57
N GLY A 73 -15.67 12.12 -27.95
CA GLY A 73 -16.97 11.46 -27.70
C GLY A 73 -17.01 10.33 -26.65
N GLY A 74 -15.87 9.91 -26.10
CA GLY A 74 -15.77 8.77 -25.18
C GLY A 74 -15.61 7.44 -25.91
N MET A 75 -14.99 6.48 -25.22
CA MET A 75 -14.70 5.15 -25.74
C MET A 75 -15.56 4.15 -24.99
N SER A 76 -16.34 3.38 -25.73
CA SER A 76 -17.09 2.24 -25.23
C SER A 76 -16.23 1.00 -25.34
N MET A 77 -16.02 0.31 -24.23
CA MET A 77 -15.26 -0.94 -24.20
C MET A 77 -16.25 -2.11 -24.17
N THR A 78 -16.08 -3.06 -25.07
CA THR A 78 -16.94 -4.27 -25.13
C THR A 78 -16.11 -5.55 -25.09
N GLY A 79 -16.75 -6.71 -24.96
CA GLY A 79 -16.10 -8.02 -25.06
C GLY A 79 -14.89 -8.22 -24.12
N ILE A 80 -13.72 -8.46 -24.70
CA ILE A 80 -12.47 -8.72 -23.94
C ILE A 80 -11.96 -7.42 -23.29
N ALA A 81 -12.01 -6.29 -24.00
CA ALA A 81 -11.58 -5.00 -23.47
C ALA A 81 -12.37 -4.61 -22.21
N LEU A 82 -13.68 -4.91 -22.20
CA LEU A 82 -14.55 -4.76 -21.03
C LEU A 82 -14.05 -5.57 -19.81
N ALA A 83 -13.68 -6.84 -20.00
CA ALA A 83 -13.19 -7.69 -18.92
C ALA A 83 -11.90 -7.14 -18.30
N PHE A 84 -10.98 -6.64 -19.13
CA PHE A 84 -9.76 -5.96 -18.68
C PHE A 84 -10.07 -4.66 -17.93
N GLY A 85 -11.01 -3.86 -18.44
CA GLY A 85 -11.50 -2.65 -17.78
C GLY A 85 -12.07 -2.93 -16.39
N ILE A 86 -12.96 -3.93 -16.28
CA ILE A 86 -13.54 -4.37 -15.00
C ILE A 86 -12.48 -4.85 -14.03
N ALA A 87 -11.55 -5.70 -14.47
CA ALA A 87 -10.46 -6.17 -13.63
C ALA A 87 -9.59 -5.00 -13.13
N GLY A 88 -9.29 -4.03 -14.00
CA GLY A 88 -8.60 -2.80 -13.63
C GLY A 88 -9.34 -1.97 -12.58
N MET A 89 -10.66 -1.81 -12.75
CA MET A 89 -11.52 -1.10 -11.79
C MET A 89 -11.55 -1.79 -10.43
N LEU A 90 -11.64 -3.11 -10.39
CA LEU A 90 -11.59 -3.89 -9.14
C LEU A 90 -10.22 -3.76 -8.45
N CYS A 91 -9.12 -3.77 -9.19
CA CYS A 91 -7.79 -3.48 -8.63
C CYS A 91 -7.70 -2.06 -8.06
N GLY A 92 -8.27 -1.07 -8.74
CA GLY A 92 -8.37 0.30 -8.25
C GLY A 92 -9.18 0.38 -6.95
N ALA A 93 -10.35 -0.28 -6.90
CA ALA A 93 -11.17 -0.35 -5.70
C ALA A 93 -10.43 -1.03 -4.53
N ALA A 94 -9.73 -2.15 -4.79
CA ALA A 94 -8.94 -2.84 -3.78
C ALA A 94 -7.80 -1.97 -3.21
N ASN A 95 -7.16 -1.15 -4.05
CA ASN A 95 -6.16 -0.18 -3.60
C ASN A 95 -6.74 0.86 -2.63
N LEU A 96 -7.92 1.40 -2.96
CA LEU A 96 -8.63 2.36 -2.11
C LEU A 96 -9.11 1.73 -0.80
N VAL A 97 -9.65 0.51 -0.85
CA VAL A 97 -10.04 -0.24 0.36
C VAL A 97 -8.83 -0.50 1.24
N ALA A 98 -7.67 -0.85 0.67
CA ALA A 98 -6.46 -1.04 1.45
C ALA A 98 -5.99 0.22 2.20
N LEU A 99 -6.23 1.43 1.66
CA LEU A 99 -6.00 2.68 2.40
C LEU A 99 -6.92 2.78 3.62
N ILE A 100 -8.21 2.46 3.45
CA ILE A 100 -9.21 2.53 4.51
C ILE A 100 -8.86 1.52 5.61
N VAL A 101 -8.51 0.29 5.23
CA VAL A 101 -8.13 -0.76 6.18
C VAL A 101 -6.84 -0.40 6.93
N ASP A 102 -5.82 0.14 6.24
CA ASP A 102 -4.58 0.61 6.88
C ASP A 102 -4.84 1.71 7.92
N HIS A 103 -5.85 2.56 7.70
CA HIS A 103 -6.24 3.58 8.69
C HIS A 103 -6.84 2.98 9.97
N PHE A 104 -7.69 1.96 9.85
CA PHE A 104 -8.33 1.31 11.00
C PHE A 104 -7.43 0.26 11.67
N ASP A 105 -6.42 -0.24 10.97
CA ASP A 105 -5.47 -1.22 11.51
C ASP A 105 -4.46 -0.54 12.44
N ARG A 106 -4.45 -0.95 13.72
CA ARG A 106 -3.54 -0.43 14.75
C ARG A 106 -2.22 -1.22 14.84
N ARG A 107 -2.03 -2.23 13.99
CA ARG A 107 -0.84 -3.09 13.96
C ARG A 107 0.28 -2.45 13.13
N ASP A 108 1.53 -2.79 13.46
CA ASP A 108 2.75 -2.29 12.80
C ASP A 108 2.97 -2.94 11.40
N ASN A 109 1.94 -2.95 10.56
CA ASN A 109 1.87 -3.63 9.27
C ASN A 109 1.89 -2.67 8.06
N GLU A 110 2.21 -1.39 8.25
CA GLU A 110 2.17 -0.37 7.21
C GLU A 110 2.94 -0.76 5.92
N ALA A 111 4.07 -1.45 6.09
CA ALA A 111 4.87 -1.89 4.95
C ALA A 111 4.13 -2.88 4.04
N MET A 112 3.24 -3.70 4.61
CA MET A 112 2.41 -4.63 3.86
C MET A 112 1.35 -3.89 3.05
N TYR A 113 0.62 -2.95 3.67
CA TYR A 113 -0.40 -2.17 2.98
C TYR A 113 0.21 -1.30 1.89
N ARG A 114 1.36 -0.64 2.14
CA ARG A 114 2.08 0.11 1.10
C ARG A 114 2.44 -0.75 -0.12
N ARG A 115 2.96 -1.96 0.11
CA ARG A 115 3.30 -2.89 -0.98
C ARG A 115 2.05 -3.39 -1.72
N PHE A 116 0.99 -3.71 -0.98
CA PHE A 116 -0.27 -4.15 -1.57
C PHE A 116 -0.85 -3.07 -2.48
N ARG A 117 -0.97 -1.84 -1.97
CA ARG A 117 -1.45 -0.68 -2.70
C ARG A 117 -0.67 -0.41 -3.98
N PHE A 118 0.66 -0.46 -3.90
CA PHE A 118 1.53 -0.34 -5.08
C PHE A 118 1.24 -1.42 -6.12
N ARG A 119 1.17 -2.70 -5.71
CA ARG A 119 0.88 -3.81 -6.62
C ARG A 119 -0.49 -3.68 -7.28
N THR A 120 -1.52 -3.35 -6.50
CA THR A 120 -2.88 -3.15 -7.02
C THR A 120 -2.97 -1.94 -7.94
N GLN A 121 -2.21 -0.88 -7.67
CA GLN A 121 -2.16 0.30 -8.53
C GLN A 121 -1.51 -0.03 -9.87
N VAL A 122 -0.35 -0.68 -9.86
CA VAL A 122 0.34 -1.10 -11.09
C VAL A 122 -0.56 -2.05 -11.87
N ALA A 123 -1.11 -3.09 -11.22
CA ALA A 123 -2.02 -4.03 -11.86
C ALA A 123 -3.25 -3.32 -12.47
N GLY A 124 -3.88 -2.42 -11.72
CA GLY A 124 -5.05 -1.67 -12.17
C GLY A 124 -4.77 -0.83 -13.42
N TRP A 125 -3.67 -0.06 -13.42
CA TRP A 125 -3.27 0.73 -14.59
C TRP A 125 -2.88 -0.15 -15.77
N THR A 126 -2.15 -1.25 -15.55
CA THR A 126 -1.77 -2.15 -16.64
C THR A 126 -2.98 -2.82 -17.29
N LEU A 127 -3.97 -3.24 -16.50
CA LEU A 127 -5.19 -3.86 -17.00
C LEU A 127 -6.05 -2.85 -17.76
N PHE A 128 -6.20 -1.66 -17.21
CA PHE A 128 -6.97 -0.59 -17.84
C PHE A 128 -6.36 -0.17 -19.19
N LEU A 129 -5.06 0.12 -19.21
CA LEU A 129 -4.35 0.46 -20.45
C LEU A 129 -4.34 -0.70 -21.44
N GLY A 130 -4.20 -1.94 -20.96
CA GLY A 130 -4.29 -3.14 -21.79
C GLY A 130 -5.66 -3.26 -22.47
N GLY A 131 -6.75 -3.05 -21.73
CA GLY A 131 -8.10 -3.03 -22.31
C GLY A 131 -8.27 -1.94 -23.35
N MET A 132 -7.75 -0.73 -23.10
CA MET A 132 -7.81 0.36 -24.08
C MET A 132 -7.02 0.02 -25.35
N LEU A 133 -5.85 -0.59 -25.24
CA LEU A 133 -5.05 -0.99 -26.40
C LEU A 133 -5.75 -2.06 -27.23
N ILE A 134 -6.44 -3.00 -26.59
CA ILE A 134 -7.24 -4.02 -27.28
C ILE A 134 -8.37 -3.36 -28.07
N GLU A 135 -9.15 -2.49 -27.43
CA GLU A 135 -10.25 -1.76 -28.10
C GLU A 135 -9.76 -0.87 -29.25
N MET A 136 -8.54 -0.32 -29.14
CA MET A 136 -7.93 0.45 -30.24
C MET A 136 -7.42 -0.42 -31.40
N SER A 137 -7.25 -1.72 -31.18
CA SER A 137 -6.73 -2.66 -32.18
C SER A 137 -7.82 -3.45 -32.90
N ASP A 138 -9.04 -3.46 -32.35
CA ASP A 138 -10.25 -4.02 -32.97
C ASP A 138 -10.94 -2.97 -33.88
#